data_AF-A0A8J4S102-F1
#
_entry.id   AF-A0A8J4S102-F1
#
_cell.length_a   1.000
_cell.length_b   1.000
_cell.length_c   1.000
_cell.angle_alpha   90.00
_cell.angle_beta   90.00
_cell.angle_gamma   90.00
#
_symmetry.space_group_name_H-M   'P 1'
#
loop_
_entity.id
_entity.type
_entity.pdbx_description
1 polymer ?
#
loop_
_entity_poly.entity_id
_entity_poly.type
_entity_poly.pdbx_seq_one_letter_code
_entity_poly.pdbx_strand_id
1 'polypeptide(L)'
;MAKSDKREVHLELLPANLSLSVAPCAEDSMSGHQPGENANSTVEWVSEMNFFRAETPSRLRQRFIQIQVTDQRYKEPSWVHPNIGGETQYAQGHADEIAVIREEMEGNKTKNKLGEWTATSISGNDIMSSVLFSTGQTIAKAGKLAPVTQFFVVIVVYCLRWVLEEVMSAVPLNGGFYTAMLNSASKKVAATAAVFSLLSYLATGVVNGVSAMNYVNESLVELPVMICSILLLSAFALLCLLGISESALVALIFFGFHMSTLILLGIFSIIYVVQHPSVFVDNMNTSLPD
;
A
#
# COMPACT_ATOMS: atom_id res chain seq x y z
N MET A 1 -1.95 -39.35 -20.00
CA MET A 1 -2.47 -39.14 -21.37
C MET A 1 -3.76 -38.33 -21.24
N ALA A 2 -3.67 -37.01 -21.34
CA ALA A 2 -4.80 -36.09 -21.54
C ALA A 2 -4.20 -34.76 -22.06
N LYS A 3 -4.63 -34.34 -23.23
CA LYS A 3 -4.02 -33.33 -24.10
C LYS A 3 -4.60 -31.96 -23.74
N SER A 4 -3.74 -31.01 -23.33
CA SER A 4 -4.15 -29.63 -23.04
C SER A 4 -4.38 -28.88 -24.36
N ASP A 5 -5.63 -28.53 -24.63
CA ASP A 5 -6.02 -27.73 -25.79
C ASP A 5 -5.82 -26.23 -25.48
N LYS A 6 -4.75 -25.64 -26.02
CA LYS A 6 -4.52 -24.19 -25.97
C LYS A 6 -5.33 -23.56 -27.11
N ARG A 7 -6.41 -22.86 -26.77
CA ARG A 7 -7.07 -21.95 -27.72
C ARG A 7 -6.37 -20.59 -27.69
N GLU A 8 -5.62 -20.29 -28.74
CA GLU A 8 -5.09 -18.95 -29.02
C GLU A 8 -6.24 -18.05 -29.49
N VAL A 9 -6.43 -16.92 -28.81
CA VAL A 9 -7.38 -15.87 -29.23
C VAL A 9 -6.63 -14.94 -30.16
N HIS A 10 -6.90 -15.06 -31.47
CA HIS A 10 -6.42 -14.13 -32.49
C HIS A 10 -7.19 -12.80 -32.38
N LEU A 11 -6.47 -11.72 -32.08
CA LEU A 11 -6.97 -10.35 -32.13
C LEU A 11 -6.90 -9.88 -33.60
N GLU A 12 -8.03 -9.89 -34.32
CA GLU A 12 -8.09 -9.24 -35.64
C GLU A 12 -8.13 -7.72 -35.47
N LEU A 13 -6.98 -7.06 -35.71
CA LEU A 13 -6.94 -5.63 -35.92
C LEU A 13 -7.51 -5.31 -37.32
N LEU A 14 -8.64 -4.60 -37.35
CA LEU A 14 -9.14 -3.97 -38.57
C LEU A 14 -8.09 -2.99 -39.13
N PRO A 15 -7.79 -3.02 -40.44
CA PRO A 15 -6.76 -2.17 -41.02
C PRO A 15 -7.22 -0.71 -41.07
N ALA A 16 -6.35 0.18 -40.59
CA ALA A 16 -6.43 1.60 -40.83
C ALA A 16 -6.15 1.87 -42.31
N ASN A 17 -7.21 2.05 -43.12
CA ASN A 17 -7.21 2.85 -44.35
C ASN A 17 -8.60 2.80 -45.01
N LEU A 18 -9.44 3.81 -44.77
CA LEU A 18 -10.37 4.26 -45.80
C LEU A 18 -10.57 5.77 -45.68
N SER A 19 -9.91 6.48 -46.59
CA SER A 19 -10.03 7.90 -46.85
C SER A 19 -11.46 8.27 -47.26
N LEU A 20 -12.02 9.31 -46.62
CA LEU A 20 -13.20 10.04 -47.11
C LEU A 20 -12.88 10.58 -48.52
N SER A 21 -13.61 10.11 -49.54
CA SER A 21 -13.63 10.72 -50.87
C SER A 21 -14.85 11.63 -50.99
N VAL A 22 -14.61 12.85 -51.44
CA VAL A 22 -15.58 13.92 -51.67
C VAL A 22 -15.97 13.97 -53.15
N ALA A 23 -17.30 13.99 -53.41
CA ALA A 23 -18.03 14.49 -54.59
C ALA A 23 -17.88 13.74 -55.94
N PRO A 24 -18.77 13.91 -56.97
CA PRO A 24 -19.78 14.96 -57.15
C PRO A 24 -21.18 14.53 -57.70
N CYS A 25 -22.02 15.57 -57.88
CA CYS A 25 -23.36 15.66 -58.46
C CYS A 25 -23.67 14.80 -59.70
N ALA A 26 -24.93 14.37 -59.80
CA ALA A 26 -25.63 14.15 -61.07
C ALA A 26 -27.13 14.46 -60.89
N GLU A 27 -27.67 15.24 -61.84
CA GLU A 27 -29.06 15.69 -61.97
C GLU A 27 -29.98 14.62 -62.60
N ASP A 28 -31.29 14.92 -62.51
CA ASP A 28 -32.43 14.46 -63.31
C ASP A 28 -33.00 13.05 -63.11
N SER A 29 -34.22 12.98 -62.55
CA SER A 29 -35.46 12.87 -63.37
C SER A 29 -36.73 12.71 -62.52
N MET A 30 -37.82 13.33 -62.99
CA MET A 30 -39.16 13.38 -62.40
C MET A 30 -40.01 12.10 -62.57
N SER A 31 -40.85 11.80 -61.56
CA SER A 31 -42.15 11.09 -61.59
C SER A 31 -42.46 10.65 -60.14
N GLY A 32 -43.63 10.76 -59.49
CA GLY A 32 -45.02 10.98 -59.85
C GLY A 32 -45.91 10.22 -58.82
N HIS A 33 -46.75 10.94 -58.07
CA HIS A 33 -48.03 10.53 -57.43
C HIS A 33 -48.12 9.53 -56.22
N GLN A 34 -48.50 10.13 -55.06
CA GLN A 34 -49.68 9.85 -54.19
C GLN A 34 -49.79 8.59 -53.27
N PRO A 35 -50.65 8.64 -52.21
CA PRO A 35 -50.30 8.30 -50.82
C PRO A 35 -50.89 6.97 -50.32
N GLY A 36 -50.37 6.46 -49.21
CA GLY A 36 -50.96 5.34 -48.50
C GLY A 36 -50.39 5.17 -47.10
N GLU A 37 -51.25 5.39 -46.10
CA GLU A 37 -51.05 5.06 -44.70
C GLU A 37 -50.77 3.54 -44.53
N ASN A 38 -49.84 3.18 -43.64
CA ASN A 38 -50.14 2.30 -42.50
C ASN A 38 -48.95 2.13 -41.56
N ALA A 39 -49.21 2.53 -40.31
CA ALA A 39 -48.64 2.16 -39.02
C ALA A 39 -47.42 1.22 -38.99
N ASN A 40 -46.33 1.72 -38.39
CA ASN A 40 -45.67 1.02 -37.29
C ASN A 40 -44.96 2.01 -36.36
N SER A 41 -45.26 1.84 -35.08
CA SER A 41 -44.77 2.62 -33.95
C SER A 41 -43.26 2.42 -33.73
N THR A 42 -42.49 3.46 -34.03
CA THR A 42 -41.18 3.70 -33.41
C THR A 42 -41.27 5.03 -32.67
N VAL A 43 -41.35 4.97 -31.35
CA VAL A 43 -41.15 6.16 -30.49
C VAL A 43 -39.67 6.46 -30.54
N GLU A 44 -39.29 7.24 -31.55
CA GLU A 44 -38.00 7.88 -31.65
C GLU A 44 -38.03 9.06 -30.67
N TRP A 45 -37.17 9.07 -29.65
CA TRP A 45 -36.98 10.24 -28.79
C TRP A 45 -36.29 11.33 -29.60
N VAL A 46 -37.06 12.02 -30.44
CA VAL A 46 -36.63 13.26 -31.07
C VAL A 46 -36.59 14.29 -29.96
N SER A 47 -35.39 14.63 -29.50
CA SER A 47 -35.16 15.82 -28.68
C SER A 47 -35.38 17.03 -29.59
N GLU A 48 -36.65 17.45 -29.73
CA GLU A 48 -36.99 18.70 -30.37
C GLU A 48 -36.46 19.84 -29.48
N MET A 49 -35.24 20.27 -29.76
CA MET A 49 -34.74 21.55 -29.29
C MET A 49 -35.55 22.64 -30.00
N ASN A 50 -36.65 23.06 -29.38
CA ASN A 50 -37.44 24.19 -29.86
C ASN A 50 -36.64 25.48 -29.72
N PHE A 51 -35.97 25.88 -30.80
CA PHE A 51 -35.24 27.14 -30.88
C PHE A 51 -36.21 28.28 -31.18
N PHE A 52 -36.67 28.98 -30.14
CA PHE A 52 -37.31 30.28 -30.32
C PHE A 52 -36.24 31.33 -30.66
N ARG A 53 -36.04 31.58 -31.96
CA ARG A 53 -35.25 32.74 -32.42
C ARG A 53 -36.18 33.94 -32.58
N ALA A 54 -36.11 34.87 -31.63
CA ALA A 54 -36.66 36.20 -31.82
C ALA A 54 -35.69 37.03 -32.67
N GLU A 55 -36.08 37.40 -33.89
CA GLU A 55 -35.32 38.34 -34.70
C GLU A 55 -35.63 39.77 -34.24
N THR A 56 -34.69 40.38 -33.52
CA THR A 56 -34.73 41.82 -33.20
C THR A 56 -33.70 42.58 -34.03
N PRO A 57 -34.07 43.67 -34.73
CA PRO A 57 -33.20 44.35 -35.70
C PRO A 57 -32.25 45.38 -35.06
N SER A 58 -31.59 45.04 -33.95
CA SER A 58 -30.63 45.93 -33.30
C SER A 58 -29.27 45.26 -33.10
N ARG A 59 -28.21 45.86 -33.67
CA ARG A 59 -26.80 45.47 -33.56
C ARG A 59 -26.22 45.67 -32.15
N LEU A 60 -26.78 45.00 -31.16
CA LEU A 60 -26.20 44.94 -29.81
C LEU A 60 -25.64 43.53 -29.58
N ARG A 61 -24.46 43.45 -28.98
CA ARG A 61 -23.72 42.21 -28.68
C ARG A 61 -24.68 41.14 -28.13
N GLN A 62 -24.95 40.11 -28.93
CA GLN A 62 -25.73 38.96 -28.51
C GLN A 62 -24.93 38.17 -27.46
N ARG A 63 -25.38 38.20 -26.21
CA ARG A 63 -24.83 37.34 -25.15
C ARG A 63 -25.74 36.12 -25.03
N PHE A 64 -25.20 34.96 -25.37
CA PHE A 64 -25.86 33.69 -25.11
C PHE A 64 -25.78 33.43 -23.60
N ILE A 65 -26.93 33.37 -22.93
CA ILE A 65 -27.04 32.98 -21.53
C ILE A 65 -27.55 31.55 -21.52
N GLN A 66 -26.71 30.62 -21.10
CA GLN A 66 -27.07 29.22 -20.95
C GLN A 66 -27.45 29.01 -19.48
N ILE A 67 -28.75 28.95 -19.19
CA ILE A 67 -29.26 28.71 -17.83
C ILE A 67 -29.41 27.20 -17.68
N GLN A 68 -28.45 26.55 -17.00
CA GLN A 68 -28.63 25.17 -16.54
C GLN A 68 -29.58 25.18 -15.35
N VAL A 69 -30.76 24.61 -15.54
CA VAL A 69 -31.72 24.35 -14.46
C VAL A 69 -31.37 22.99 -13.87
N THR A 70 -30.67 22.97 -12.74
CA THR A 70 -30.36 21.74 -12.01
C THR A 70 -31.51 21.42 -11.06
N ASP A 71 -32.16 20.27 -11.22
CA ASP A 71 -33.27 19.85 -10.35
C ASP A 71 -32.72 19.48 -8.96
N GLN A 72 -33.10 20.27 -7.95
CA GLN A 72 -32.54 20.17 -6.59
C GLN A 72 -32.92 18.88 -5.85
N ARG A 73 -33.82 18.06 -6.42
CA ARG A 73 -34.25 16.80 -5.80
C ARG A 73 -33.25 15.65 -5.96
N TYR A 74 -32.28 15.78 -6.87
CA TYR A 74 -31.24 14.76 -7.07
C TYR A 74 -29.88 15.36 -6.72
N LYS A 75 -29.34 14.97 -5.56
CA LYS A 75 -27.98 15.34 -5.18
C LYS A 75 -27.03 14.47 -5.98
N GLU A 76 -26.39 15.03 -7.00
CA GLU A 76 -25.37 14.33 -7.77
C GLU A 76 -24.26 13.83 -6.82
N PRO A 77 -23.68 12.64 -7.07
CA PRO A 77 -22.59 12.12 -6.26
C PRO A 77 -21.41 13.11 -6.26
N SER A 78 -20.77 13.31 -5.11
CA SER A 78 -19.71 14.31 -4.92
C SER A 78 -18.44 14.10 -5.76
N TRP A 79 -18.36 12.98 -6.50
CA TRP A 79 -17.26 12.62 -7.38
C TRP A 79 -17.54 12.91 -8.85
N VAL A 80 -18.76 13.33 -9.21
CA VAL A 80 -19.12 13.71 -10.58
C VAL A 80 -18.56 15.10 -10.90
N HIS A 81 -17.94 15.25 -12.07
CA HIS A 81 -17.34 16.51 -12.49
C HIS A 81 -18.43 17.57 -12.81
N PRO A 82 -18.39 18.78 -12.22
CA PRO A 82 -19.54 19.71 -12.21
C PRO A 82 -20.05 20.24 -13.56
N ASN A 83 -19.26 20.15 -14.63
CA ASN A 83 -19.55 20.84 -15.91
C ASN A 83 -19.80 19.91 -17.10
N ILE A 84 -19.84 18.60 -16.87
CA ILE A 84 -20.15 17.61 -17.91
C ILE A 84 -21.37 16.90 -17.37
N GLY A 85 -22.52 16.98 -18.06
CA GLY A 85 -23.76 16.30 -17.68
C GLY A 85 -23.59 14.79 -17.76
N GLY A 86 -22.82 14.23 -16.82
CA GLY A 86 -22.45 12.83 -16.76
C GLY A 86 -23.67 12.02 -16.35
N GLU A 87 -24.21 11.27 -17.30
CA GLU A 87 -25.23 10.29 -17.01
C GLU A 87 -24.59 9.16 -16.18
N THR A 88 -25.01 8.99 -14.92
CA THR A 88 -24.55 7.87 -14.10
C THR A 88 -25.32 6.63 -14.51
N GLN A 89 -24.72 5.78 -15.33
CA GLN A 89 -25.27 4.46 -15.60
C GLN A 89 -24.71 3.45 -14.61
N TYR A 90 -25.60 2.72 -13.93
CA TYR A 90 -25.20 1.56 -13.13
C TYR A 90 -24.73 0.46 -14.10
N ALA A 91 -23.43 0.40 -14.34
CA ALA A 91 -22.83 -0.67 -15.12
C ALA A 91 -22.83 -1.96 -14.29
N GLN A 92 -23.86 -2.79 -14.47
CA GLN A 92 -23.87 -4.15 -13.95
C GLN A 92 -23.27 -5.05 -15.03
N GLY A 93 -22.05 -5.53 -14.80
CA GLY A 93 -21.39 -6.49 -15.69
C GLY A 93 -22.23 -7.76 -15.86
N HIS A 94 -22.01 -8.48 -16.96
CA HIS A 94 -22.74 -9.72 -17.20
C HIS A 94 -22.46 -10.72 -16.06
N ALA A 95 -23.50 -11.38 -15.55
CA ALA A 95 -23.39 -12.24 -14.36
C ALA A 95 -22.32 -13.34 -14.54
N ASP A 96 -22.17 -13.82 -15.77
CA ASP A 96 -21.21 -14.87 -16.14
C ASP A 96 -19.77 -14.36 -16.08
N GLU A 97 -19.51 -13.12 -16.53
CA GLU A 97 -18.18 -12.48 -16.44
C GLU A 97 -17.79 -12.19 -14.99
N ILE A 98 -18.74 -11.73 -14.17
CA ILE A 98 -18.52 -11.48 -12.74
C ILE A 98 -18.23 -12.80 -12.00
N ALA A 99 -18.89 -13.90 -12.38
CA ALA A 99 -18.65 -15.21 -11.79
C ALA A 99 -17.26 -15.74 -12.11
N VAL A 100 -16.80 -15.61 -13.37
CA VAL A 100 -15.45 -16.00 -13.79
C VAL A 100 -14.37 -15.18 -13.07
N ILE A 101 -14.53 -13.86 -13.00
CA ILE A 101 -13.58 -13.00 -12.26
C ILE A 101 -13.56 -13.36 -10.77
N ARG A 102 -14.71 -13.68 -10.18
CA ARG A 102 -14.79 -14.13 -8.77
C ARG A 102 -14.07 -15.46 -8.57
N GLU A 103 -14.22 -16.42 -9.47
CA GLU A 103 -13.53 -17.70 -9.41
C GLU A 103 -12.01 -17.53 -9.56
N GLU A 104 -11.57 -16.68 -10.48
CA GLU A 104 -10.15 -16.32 -10.64
C GLU A 104 -9.59 -15.61 -9.40
N MET A 105 -10.32 -14.65 -8.85
CA MET A 105 -9.94 -13.96 -7.61
C MET A 105 -9.87 -14.91 -6.42
N GLU A 106 -10.85 -15.81 -6.25
CA GLU A 106 -10.84 -16.82 -5.19
C GLU A 106 -9.66 -17.81 -5.37
N GLY A 107 -9.35 -18.21 -6.61
CA GLY A 107 -8.21 -19.05 -6.94
C GLY A 107 -6.84 -18.38 -6.73
N ASN A 108 -6.76 -17.06 -6.83
CA ASN A 108 -5.54 -16.26 -6.61
C ASN A 108 -5.41 -15.72 -5.17
N LYS A 109 -6.51 -15.69 -4.40
CA LYS A 109 -6.55 -15.20 -3.01
C LYS A 109 -5.64 -15.97 -2.06
N THR A 110 -5.35 -17.23 -2.36
CA THR A 110 -4.48 -18.10 -1.56
C THR A 110 -3.02 -18.10 -2.05
N LYS A 111 -2.77 -17.74 -3.31
CA LYS A 111 -1.42 -17.80 -3.91
C LYS A 111 -0.52 -16.63 -3.52
N ASN A 112 -1.09 -15.46 -3.25
CA ASN A 112 -0.35 -14.22 -2.99
C ASN A 112 -0.32 -13.78 -1.52
N LYS A 113 -0.74 -14.64 -0.58
CA LYS A 113 -0.70 -14.30 0.85
C LYS A 113 0.56 -14.84 1.50
N LEU A 114 1.23 -14.00 2.28
CA LEU A 114 2.26 -14.47 3.19
C LEU A 114 1.64 -15.38 4.24
N GLY A 115 2.36 -16.45 4.59
CA GLY A 115 2.01 -17.26 5.75
C GLY A 115 2.20 -16.47 7.05
N GLU A 116 1.51 -16.90 8.10
CA GLU A 116 1.57 -16.25 9.42
C GLU A 116 3.00 -16.19 9.98
N TRP A 117 3.76 -17.28 9.82
CA TRP A 117 5.16 -17.35 10.25
C TRP A 117 6.07 -16.40 9.48
N THR A 118 5.90 -16.29 8.16
CA THR A 118 6.72 -15.39 7.35
C THR A 118 6.31 -13.93 7.52
N ALA A 119 5.03 -13.65 7.76
CA ALA A 119 4.57 -12.31 8.14
C ALA A 119 5.13 -11.90 9.51
N THR A 120 5.09 -12.81 10.49
CA THR A 120 5.63 -12.58 11.83
C THR A 120 7.15 -12.42 11.82
N SER A 121 7.88 -13.15 10.98
CA SER A 121 9.33 -13.03 10.93
C SER A 121 9.81 -11.71 10.34
N ILE A 122 9.07 -11.12 9.40
CA ILE A 122 9.40 -9.81 8.82
C ILE A 122 9.38 -8.74 9.90
N SER A 123 8.30 -8.63 10.67
CA SER A 123 8.17 -7.64 11.75
C SER A 123 8.96 -8.02 13.00
N GLY A 124 8.98 -9.31 13.35
CA GLY A 124 9.61 -9.83 14.55
C GLY A 124 11.13 -9.67 14.56
N ASN A 125 11.78 -9.67 13.39
CA ASN A 125 13.22 -9.42 13.29
C ASN A 125 13.63 -8.04 13.81
N ASP A 126 12.82 -7.00 13.56
CA ASP A 126 13.12 -5.65 14.02
C ASP A 126 13.13 -5.57 15.56
N ILE A 127 12.15 -6.23 16.19
CA ILE A 127 12.03 -6.29 17.66
C ILE A 127 13.14 -7.16 18.26
N MET A 128 13.35 -8.37 17.75
CA MET A 128 14.31 -9.32 18.34
C MET A 128 15.75 -8.85 18.17
N SER A 129 16.09 -8.25 17.03
CA SER A 129 17.40 -7.62 16.82
C SER A 129 17.62 -6.46 17.80
N SER A 130 16.59 -5.63 18.02
CA SER A 130 16.67 -4.49 18.94
C SER A 130 16.99 -4.89 20.37
N VAL A 131 16.44 -5.99 20.87
CA VAL A 131 16.72 -6.47 22.23
C VAL A 131 18.20 -6.81 22.41
N LEU A 132 18.84 -7.42 21.40
CA LEU A 132 20.24 -7.86 21.50
C LEU A 132 21.22 -6.70 21.68
N PHE A 133 21.07 -5.62 20.90
CA PHE A 133 21.97 -4.47 21.03
C PHE A 133 21.53 -3.48 22.11
N SER A 134 20.22 -3.25 22.27
CA SER A 134 19.71 -2.26 23.23
C SER A 134 19.95 -2.70 24.67
N THR A 135 19.90 -3.99 24.98
CA THR A 135 20.11 -4.49 26.35
C THR A 135 21.54 -4.19 26.83
N GLY A 136 22.56 -4.43 26.00
CA GLY A 136 23.94 -4.12 26.33
C GLY A 136 24.17 -2.62 26.58
N GLN A 137 23.64 -1.77 25.69
CA GLN A 137 23.72 -0.30 25.85
C GLN A 137 23.00 0.18 27.12
N THR A 138 21.85 -0.41 27.43
CA THR A 138 21.08 -0.06 28.63
C THR A 138 21.82 -0.49 29.90
N ILE A 139 22.41 -1.68 29.93
CA ILE A 139 23.21 -2.15 31.07
C ILE A 139 24.43 -1.25 31.27
N ALA A 140 25.10 -0.83 30.19
CA ALA A 140 26.26 0.04 30.27
C ALA A 140 25.96 1.39 30.94
N LYS A 141 24.75 1.94 30.76
CA LYS A 141 24.35 3.25 31.32
C LYS A 141 23.53 3.17 32.60
N ALA A 142 22.61 2.21 32.71
CA ALA A 142 21.71 2.08 33.85
C ALA A 142 22.22 1.08 34.90
N GLY A 143 23.24 0.28 34.59
CA GLY A 143 23.80 -0.73 35.48
C GLY A 143 22.72 -1.67 36.02
N LYS A 144 22.65 -1.78 37.35
CA LYS A 144 21.64 -2.59 38.06
C LYS A 144 20.19 -2.15 37.85
N LEU A 145 19.94 -0.94 37.36
CA LEU A 145 18.58 -0.44 37.05
C LEU A 145 18.13 -0.78 35.63
N ALA A 146 18.97 -1.42 34.81
CA ALA A 146 18.62 -1.81 33.46
C ALA A 146 17.31 -2.62 33.35
N PRO A 147 17.01 -3.60 34.23
CA PRO A 147 15.74 -4.33 34.18
C PRO A 147 14.51 -3.43 34.35
N VAL A 148 14.61 -2.39 35.20
CA VAL A 148 13.52 -1.43 35.42
C VAL A 148 13.26 -0.63 34.15
N THR A 149 14.32 -0.14 33.50
CA THR A 149 14.18 0.61 32.24
C THR A 149 13.61 -0.26 31.12
N GLN A 150 14.04 -1.52 31.01
CA GLN A 150 13.51 -2.46 30.01
C GLN A 150 12.05 -2.83 30.29
N PHE A 151 11.65 -2.91 31.57
CA PHE A 151 10.25 -3.11 31.92
C PHE A 151 9.34 -1.98 31.43
N PHE A 152 9.78 -0.72 31.51
CA PHE A 152 9.05 0.41 30.93
C PHE A 152 8.91 0.29 29.41
N VAL A 153 9.96 -0.13 28.70
CA VAL A 153 9.91 -0.35 27.24
C VAL A 153 8.88 -1.43 26.92
N VAL A 154 8.88 -2.55 27.65
CA VAL A 154 7.89 -3.63 27.46
C VAL A 154 6.46 -3.13 27.70
N ILE A 155 6.22 -2.31 28.72
CA ILE A 155 4.89 -1.71 28.95
C ILE A 155 4.45 -0.88 27.75
N VAL A 156 5.31 0.00 27.24
CA VAL A 156 4.98 0.86 26.09
C VAL A 156 4.67 0.02 24.85
N VAL A 157 5.51 -0.97 24.53
CA VAL A 157 5.29 -1.87 23.38
C VAL A 157 4.01 -2.69 23.57
N TYR A 158 3.72 -3.12 24.80
CA TYR A 158 2.48 -3.85 25.11
C TYR A 158 1.24 -2.98 24.94
N CYS A 159 1.27 -1.71 25.36
CA CYS A 159 0.18 -0.77 25.10
C CYS A 159 -0.01 -0.50 23.60
N LEU A 160 1.09 -0.42 22.83
CA LEU A 160 1.03 -0.28 21.37
C LEU A 160 0.34 -1.47 20.70
N ARG A 161 0.43 -2.68 21.27
CA ARG A 161 -0.26 -3.87 20.75
C ARG A 161 -1.77 -3.64 20.61
N TRP A 162 -2.42 -3.07 21.63
CA TRP A 162 -3.86 -2.81 21.60
C TRP A 162 -4.22 -1.81 20.51
N VAL A 163 -3.45 -0.73 20.38
CA VAL A 163 -3.68 0.30 19.36
C VAL A 163 -3.49 -0.27 17.94
N LEU A 164 -2.43 -1.06 17.72
CA LEU A 164 -2.16 -1.67 16.42
C LEU A 164 -3.24 -2.70 16.04
N GLU A 165 -3.76 -3.46 17.02
CA GLU A 165 -4.83 -4.43 16.80
C GLU A 165 -6.13 -3.74 16.33
N GLU A 166 -6.53 -2.66 16.99
CA GLU A 166 -7.71 -1.87 16.60
C GLU A 166 -7.55 -1.25 15.20
N VAL A 167 -6.40 -0.64 14.93
CA VAL A 167 -6.12 0.04 13.66
C VAL A 167 -6.09 -0.94 12.49
N MET A 168 -5.42 -2.09 12.66
CA MET A 168 -5.31 -3.09 11.59
C MET A 168 -6.63 -3.85 11.37
N SER A 169 -7.49 -3.95 12.39
CA SER A 169 -8.85 -4.47 12.25
C SER A 169 -9.76 -3.50 11.48
N ALA A 170 -9.59 -2.19 11.69
CA ALA A 170 -10.43 -1.16 11.09
C ALA A 170 -10.08 -0.81 9.62
N VAL A 171 -8.82 -0.96 9.20
CA VAL A 171 -8.35 -0.56 7.87
C VAL A 171 -7.81 -1.77 7.08
N PRO A 172 -8.69 -2.59 6.47
CA PRO A 172 -8.30 -3.83 5.79
C PRO A 172 -7.68 -3.62 4.40
N LEU A 173 -7.66 -2.38 3.88
CA LEU A 173 -7.16 -2.05 2.55
C LEU A 173 -5.84 -1.28 2.66
N ASN A 174 -4.76 -1.89 2.17
CA ASN A 174 -3.42 -1.30 2.09
C ASN A 174 -2.82 -0.94 3.47
N GLY A 175 -2.74 -1.94 4.35
CA GLY A 175 -2.45 -1.90 5.80
C GLY A 175 -1.09 -1.35 6.25
N GLY A 176 -0.66 -0.23 5.68
CA GLY A 176 0.46 0.57 6.15
C GLY A 176 0.03 1.66 7.12
N PHE A 177 0.96 2.05 7.99
CA PHE A 177 0.76 3.12 8.98
C PHE A 177 0.26 4.45 8.38
N TYR A 178 0.74 4.81 7.19
CA TYR A 178 0.28 6.02 6.49
C TYR A 178 -1.19 5.97 6.12
N THR A 179 -1.66 4.86 5.54
CA THR A 179 -3.07 4.69 5.16
C THR A 179 -3.97 4.74 6.38
N ALA A 180 -3.56 4.09 7.48
CA ALA A 180 -4.27 4.18 8.75
C ALA A 180 -4.37 5.63 9.25
N MET A 181 -3.26 6.36 9.27
CA MET A 181 -3.20 7.76 9.71
C MET A 181 -4.01 8.70 8.80
N LEU A 182 -4.10 8.42 7.49
CA LEU A 182 -4.90 9.22 6.56
C LEU A 182 -6.41 9.10 6.82
N ASN A 183 -6.83 7.94 7.35
CA ASN A 183 -8.22 7.65 7.65
C ASN A 183 -8.63 8.09 9.07
N SER A 184 -7.68 8.22 9.99
CA SER A 184 -7.94 8.60 11.39
C SER A 184 -7.59 10.06 11.72
N ALA A 185 -6.73 10.72 10.94
CA ALA A 185 -6.23 12.06 11.21
C ALA A 185 -6.28 12.99 9.99
N SER A 186 -5.98 14.28 10.19
CA SER A 186 -5.88 15.25 9.09
C SER A 186 -4.70 14.96 8.16
N LYS A 187 -4.82 15.32 6.88
CA LYS A 187 -3.76 15.12 5.86
C LYS A 187 -2.39 15.65 6.29
N LYS A 188 -2.34 16.78 7.01
CA LYS A 188 -1.09 17.38 7.52
C LYS A 188 -0.45 16.50 8.59
N VAL A 189 -1.25 16.03 9.55
CA VAL A 189 -0.77 15.17 10.65
C VAL A 189 -0.30 13.82 10.12
N ALA A 190 -1.06 13.23 9.18
CA ALA A 190 -0.70 11.96 8.56
C ALA A 190 0.63 12.07 7.76
N ALA A 191 0.83 13.16 7.01
CA ALA A 191 2.08 13.41 6.30
C ALA A 191 3.27 13.60 7.26
N THR A 192 3.11 14.38 8.34
CA THR A 192 4.19 14.55 9.34
C THR A 192 4.53 13.24 10.04
N ALA A 193 3.53 12.43 10.38
CA ALA A 193 3.73 11.13 11.00
C ALA A 193 4.48 10.18 10.07
N ALA A 194 4.13 10.14 8.78
CA ALA A 194 4.84 9.33 7.79
C ALA A 194 6.32 9.73 7.63
N VAL A 195 6.63 11.02 7.66
CA VAL A 195 8.03 11.49 7.63
C VAL A 195 8.80 11.02 8.87
N PHE A 196 8.22 11.15 10.06
CA PHE A 196 8.86 10.65 11.29
C PHE A 196 9.03 9.13 11.29
N SER A 197 8.05 8.37 10.78
CA SER A 197 8.19 6.92 10.62
C SER A 197 9.32 6.55 9.67
N LEU A 198 9.44 7.23 8.53
CA LEU A 198 10.54 7.00 7.58
C LEU A 198 11.90 7.33 8.21
N LEU A 199 12.02 8.47 8.87
CA LEU A 199 13.25 8.84 9.59
C LEU A 199 13.61 7.82 10.66
N SER A 200 12.62 7.32 11.42
CA SER A 200 12.83 6.28 12.41
C SER A 200 13.37 5.00 11.77
N TYR A 201 12.78 4.53 10.66
CA TYR A 201 13.26 3.32 10.00
C TYR A 201 14.67 3.47 9.41
N LEU A 202 14.99 4.64 8.86
CA LEU A 202 16.35 4.92 8.38
C LEU A 202 17.35 4.92 9.54
N ALA A 203 17.01 5.56 10.66
CA ALA A 203 17.84 5.56 11.86
C ALA A 203 18.04 4.14 12.41
N THR A 204 16.98 3.33 12.50
CA THR A 204 17.06 1.93 12.93
C THR A 204 17.96 1.11 12.00
N GLY A 205 17.84 1.27 10.68
CA GLY A 205 18.73 0.62 9.71
C GLY A 205 20.20 0.97 9.92
N VAL A 206 20.51 2.25 10.17
CA VAL A 206 21.88 2.71 10.45
C VAL A 206 22.41 2.12 11.77
N VAL A 207 21.62 2.16 12.85
CA VAL A 207 22.01 1.61 14.16
C VAL A 207 22.24 0.10 14.07
N ASN A 208 21.38 -0.62 13.35
CA ASN A 208 21.55 -2.06 13.13
C ASN A 208 22.82 -2.36 12.34
N GLY A 209 23.10 -1.60 11.27
CA GLY A 209 24.33 -1.75 10.48
C GLY A 209 25.60 -1.50 11.29
N VAL A 210 25.62 -0.41 12.07
CA VAL A 210 26.76 -0.07 12.94
C VAL A 210 26.95 -1.12 14.04
N SER A 211 25.86 -1.57 14.66
CA SER A 211 25.93 -2.61 15.70
C SER A 211 26.44 -3.93 15.13
N ALA A 212 26.01 -4.32 13.94
CA ALA A 212 26.52 -5.52 13.26
C ALA A 212 28.04 -5.45 13.01
N MET A 213 28.55 -4.30 12.56
CA MET A 213 29.99 -4.10 12.36
C MET A 213 30.77 -4.05 13.67
N ASN A 214 30.19 -3.49 14.75
CA ASN A 214 30.79 -3.56 16.08
C ASN A 214 30.90 -5.01 16.59
N TYR A 215 29.87 -5.83 16.40
CA TYR A 215 29.92 -7.24 16.80
C TYR A 215 31.03 -8.02 16.08
N VAL A 216 31.21 -7.78 14.77
CA VAL A 216 32.31 -8.38 13.99
C VAL A 216 33.66 -7.87 14.47
N ASN A 217 33.76 -6.56 14.74
CA ASN A 217 34.98 -5.90 15.20
C ASN A 217 35.48 -6.48 16.54
N GLU A 218 34.57 -6.68 17.49
CA GLU A 218 34.90 -7.19 18.82
C GLU A 218 35.14 -8.71 18.83
N SER A 219 34.45 -9.47 17.97
CA SER A 219 34.44 -10.94 18.05
C SER A 219 35.42 -11.64 17.12
N LEU A 220 35.74 -11.04 15.96
CA LEU A 220 36.43 -11.75 14.87
C LEU A 220 37.69 -11.05 14.39
N VAL A 221 37.59 -9.79 13.94
CA VAL A 221 38.67 -9.07 13.25
C VAL A 221 38.58 -7.59 13.55
N GLU A 222 39.71 -6.94 13.81
CA GLU A 222 39.76 -5.48 13.95
C GLU A 222 39.46 -4.80 12.60
N LEU A 223 38.36 -4.04 12.55
CA LEU A 223 37.82 -3.41 11.34
C LEU A 223 37.51 -1.93 11.57
N PRO A 224 37.67 -1.07 10.55
CA PRO A 224 37.21 0.31 10.61
C PRO A 224 35.67 0.37 10.52
N VAL A 225 35.00 0.22 11.68
CA VAL A 225 33.54 0.10 11.84
C VAL A 225 32.76 1.11 10.99
N MET A 226 33.16 2.38 11.00
CA MET A 226 32.46 3.44 10.25
C MET A 226 32.45 3.20 8.74
N ILE A 227 33.61 2.88 8.16
CA ILE A 227 33.74 2.66 6.71
C ILE A 227 32.98 1.39 6.31
N CYS A 228 33.15 0.32 7.09
CA CYS A 228 32.47 -0.95 6.85
C CYS A 228 30.94 -0.80 6.94
N SER A 229 30.43 -0.02 7.89
CA SER A 229 28.99 0.24 8.03
C SER A 229 28.42 1.00 6.84
N ILE A 230 29.13 2.04 6.37
CA ILE A 230 28.73 2.81 5.18
C ILE A 230 28.70 1.91 3.94
N LEU A 231 29.71 1.06 3.76
CA LEU A 231 29.77 0.11 2.64
C LEU A 231 28.66 -0.94 2.72
N LEU A 232 28.39 -1.48 3.90
CA LEU A 232 27.30 -2.45 4.13
C LEU A 232 25.93 -1.84 3.78
N LEU A 233 25.62 -0.65 4.30
CA LEU A 233 24.36 0.04 4.02
C LEU A 233 24.25 0.43 2.54
N SER A 234 25.35 0.85 1.92
CA SER A 234 25.39 1.16 0.49
C SER A 234 25.15 -0.08 -0.37
N ALA A 235 25.71 -1.24 0.01
CA ALA A 235 25.48 -2.50 -0.68
C ALA A 235 24.00 -2.92 -0.62
N PHE A 236 23.36 -2.84 0.56
CA PHE A 236 21.93 -3.11 0.69
C PHE A 236 21.07 -2.09 -0.09
N ALA A 237 21.44 -0.80 -0.06
CA ALA A 237 20.74 0.21 -0.86
C ALA A 237 20.84 -0.07 -2.36
N LEU A 238 22.00 -0.50 -2.87
CA LEU A 238 22.20 -0.90 -4.26
C LEU A 238 21.39 -2.15 -4.61
N LEU A 239 21.34 -3.17 -3.73
CA LEU A 239 20.52 -4.36 -3.94
C LEU A 239 19.03 -4.00 -4.04
N CYS A 240 18.55 -3.09 -3.18
CA CYS A 240 17.18 -2.58 -3.26
C CYS A 240 16.92 -1.82 -4.58
N LEU A 241 17.88 -1.00 -5.03
CA LEU A 241 17.77 -0.29 -6.33
C LEU A 241 17.78 -1.24 -7.53
N LEU A 242 18.49 -2.36 -7.44
CA LEU A 242 18.49 -3.42 -8.46
C LEU A 242 17.19 -4.25 -8.46
N GLY A 243 16.28 -4.00 -7.51
CA GLY A 243 14.99 -4.69 -7.42
C GLY A 243 15.06 -6.07 -6.75
N ILE A 244 16.20 -6.44 -6.17
CA ILE A 244 16.31 -7.62 -5.31
C ILE A 244 15.88 -7.17 -3.91
N SER A 245 14.59 -6.90 -3.75
CA SER A 245 14.02 -6.52 -2.47
C SER A 245 13.03 -7.59 -2.04
N GLU A 246 13.24 -8.05 -0.81
CA GLU A 246 12.34 -8.89 -0.02
C GLU A 246 12.45 -10.40 -0.27
N SER A 247 12.94 -11.09 0.76
CA SER A 247 12.77 -12.54 0.89
C SER A 247 12.19 -12.84 2.26
N ALA A 248 10.91 -13.22 2.26
CA ALA A 248 10.20 -13.61 3.49
C ALA A 248 10.78 -14.90 4.10
N LEU A 249 11.39 -15.76 3.26
CA LEU A 249 12.11 -16.95 3.72
C LEU A 249 13.43 -16.58 4.42
N VAL A 250 14.20 -15.64 3.86
CA VAL A 250 15.43 -15.16 4.51
C VAL A 250 15.10 -14.48 5.85
N ALA A 251 14.03 -13.68 5.90
CA ALA A 251 13.55 -13.10 7.15
C ALA A 251 13.19 -14.17 8.19
N LEU A 252 12.53 -15.26 7.78
CA LEU A 252 12.22 -16.38 8.68
C LEU A 252 13.47 -17.06 9.24
N ILE A 253 14.52 -17.21 8.44
CA ILE A 253 15.80 -17.78 8.90
C ILE A 253 16.43 -16.87 9.95
N PHE A 254 16.56 -15.56 9.70
CA PHE A 254 17.12 -14.63 10.68
C PHE A 254 16.31 -14.59 11.98
N PHE A 255 14.98 -14.66 11.87
CA PHE A 255 14.10 -14.70 13.03
C PHE A 255 14.34 -15.93 13.90
N GLY A 256 14.50 -17.10 13.26
CA GLY A 256 14.89 -18.32 13.95
C GLY A 256 16.24 -18.21 14.66
N PHE A 257 17.25 -17.60 14.02
CA PHE A 257 18.54 -17.35 14.65
C PHE A 257 18.42 -16.41 15.87
N HIS A 258 17.78 -15.26 15.72
CA HIS A 258 17.58 -14.32 16.84
C HIS A 258 16.85 -14.99 18.02
N MET A 259 15.78 -15.72 17.74
CA MET A 259 15.01 -16.40 18.78
C MET A 259 15.81 -17.49 19.48
N SER A 260 16.56 -18.31 18.72
CA SER A 260 17.45 -19.33 19.27
C SER A 260 18.53 -18.72 20.16
N THR A 261 19.20 -17.66 19.71
CA THR A 261 20.24 -16.95 20.49
C THR A 261 19.67 -16.37 21.78
N LEU A 262 18.50 -15.72 21.73
CA LEU A 262 17.85 -15.15 22.92
C LEU A 262 17.41 -16.24 23.92
N ILE A 263 16.85 -17.35 23.44
CA ILE A 263 16.45 -18.49 24.30
C ILE A 263 17.68 -19.10 24.97
N LEU A 264 18.74 -19.39 24.21
CA LEU A 264 19.97 -19.98 24.75
C LEU A 264 20.60 -19.04 25.78
N LEU A 265 20.71 -17.74 25.46
CA LEU A 265 21.22 -16.74 26.39
C LEU A 265 20.37 -16.70 27.67
N GLY A 266 19.03 -16.73 27.56
CA GLY A 266 18.15 -16.74 28.72
C GLY A 266 18.33 -17.98 29.60
N ILE A 267 18.38 -19.17 28.99
CA ILE A 267 18.57 -20.44 29.71
C ILE A 267 19.92 -20.44 30.44
N PHE A 268 21.02 -20.12 29.74
CA PHE A 268 22.34 -20.08 30.36
C PHE A 268 22.44 -19.01 31.44
N SER A 269 21.80 -17.84 31.26
CA SER A 269 21.75 -16.80 32.29
C SER A 269 21.05 -17.29 33.55
N ILE A 270 19.91 -17.99 33.42
CA ILE A 270 19.17 -18.54 34.57
C ILE A 270 20.01 -19.61 35.28
N ILE A 271 20.61 -20.54 34.52
CA ILE A 271 21.48 -21.58 35.09
C ILE A 271 22.64 -20.94 35.87
N TYR A 272 23.27 -19.92 35.28
CA TYR A 272 24.39 -19.22 35.90
C TYR A 272 24.00 -18.51 37.21
N VAL A 273 22.85 -17.82 37.24
CA VAL A 273 22.34 -17.16 38.45
C VAL A 273 22.04 -18.16 39.56
N VAL A 274 21.48 -19.33 39.23
CA VAL A 274 21.18 -20.39 40.21
C VAL A 274 22.47 -21.03 40.77
N GLN A 275 23.50 -21.21 39.93
CA GLN A 275 24.78 -21.79 40.36
C GLN A 275 25.65 -20.80 41.17
N HIS A 276 25.54 -19.49 40.88
CA HIS A 276 26.37 -18.45 41.48
C HIS A 276 25.53 -17.30 42.07
N PRO A 277 24.73 -17.56 43.13
CA PRO A 277 23.88 -16.53 43.72
C PRO A 277 24.67 -15.37 44.32
N SER A 278 25.92 -15.60 44.76
CA SER A 278 26.79 -14.54 45.28
C SER A 278 27.09 -13.47 44.24
N VAL A 279 27.35 -13.86 42.98
CA VAL A 279 27.64 -12.93 41.88
C VAL A 279 26.46 -11.98 41.63
N PHE A 280 25.23 -12.51 41.72
CA PHE A 280 24.04 -11.68 41.62
C PHE A 280 23.95 -10.66 42.75
N VAL A 281 24.17 -11.09 44.00
CA VAL A 281 24.14 -10.19 45.17
C VAL A 281 25.24 -9.12 45.07
N ASP A 282 26.45 -9.51 44.67
CA ASP A 282 27.57 -8.59 44.48
C ASP A 282 27.27 -7.55 43.39
N ASN A 283 26.70 -7.97 42.26
CA ASN A 283 26.27 -7.07 41.19
C ASN A 283 25.21 -6.06 41.67
N MET A 284 24.29 -6.46 42.56
CA MET A 284 23.28 -5.53 43.11
C MET A 284 23.87 -4.49 44.07
N ASN A 285 25.01 -4.81 44.69
CA ASN A 285 25.73 -3.91 45.60
C ASN A 285 26.66 -2.93 44.87
N THR A 286 26.88 -3.09 43.56
CA THR A 286 27.67 -2.13 42.77
C THR A 286 27.03 -0.74 42.74
N SER A 287 27.86 0.30 42.65
CA SER A 287 27.40 1.67 42.40
C SER A 287 26.81 1.79 40.99
N LEU A 288 25.98 2.81 40.78
CA LEU A 288 25.48 3.10 39.44
C LEU A 288 26.64 3.61 38.56
N PRO A 289 26.61 3.34 37.24
CA PRO A 289 27.56 3.93 36.30
C PRO A 289 27.46 5.47 36.29
N ASP A 290 28.58 6.16 36.07
CA ASP A 290 28.66 7.62 35.90
C ASP A 290 28.12 8.09 34.54
#